data_AF-V5G383-F1
#
_entry.id   AF-V5G383-F1
#
_cell.length_a   1.000
_cell.length_b   1.000
_cell.length_c   1.000
_cell.angle_alpha   90.00
_cell.angle_beta   90.00
_cell.angle_gamma   90.00
#
_symmetry.space_group_name_H-M   'P 1'
#
loop_
_entity.id
_entity.type
_entity.pdbx_description
1 polymer ?
#
loop_
_entity_poly.entity_id
_entity_poly.type
_entity_poly.pdbx_seq_one_letter_code
_entity_poly.pdbx_strand_id
1 'polypeptide(L)'
;MSTLGEEEDFMSFDIIPSFSPEEISRSTFTRLLKCYPTTVREVYRDKLLSKYEGTRKKVKKSPEEPVVVPEKQVEKDLDAFLKLDEWRYEVLPGKMRERREEGKKEGVFIEKEELVQLMEWKLKHGVFRPTLLGLVKSNQAPLVRKTTSAAFAALPSAGDGDDAAFPKASLDALTEPLRGVGPATASLILCAGTGLSGSEIQVPFFSDEIYQWLCLDCYPSAEQDGEGKGDADSDDDDDDKEEERKKPPKKKNGELIIKYNMAEYKNVWDAVSAIRERLNRTAKPDSAVEDEKRIFSAVDVEKVAFVLGNIDLSGYFGEPKSREERRNAVRATTPPKGAQKRKAEVSKEEKFRAKKRRIKAKHERREAKKKRTGRNN
;
A
#
# COMPACT_ATOMS: atom_id res chain seq x y z
N MET A 1 -3.62 54.76 7.23
CA MET A 1 -2.58 54.01 7.95
C MET A 1 -3.21 53.42 9.19
N SER A 2 -3.65 52.16 9.11
CA SER A 2 -3.95 51.33 10.28
C SER A 2 -3.52 49.93 9.91
N THR A 3 -2.38 49.53 10.45
CA THR A 3 -1.71 48.25 10.25
C THR A 3 -2.33 47.17 11.12
N LEU A 4 -2.78 46.10 10.48
CA LEU A 4 -2.57 44.68 10.78
C LEU A 4 -2.47 44.28 12.26
N GLY A 5 -3.46 43.50 12.71
CA GLY A 5 -3.27 42.41 13.66
C GLY A 5 -3.70 41.13 12.97
N GLU A 6 -2.77 40.46 12.30
CA GLU A 6 -2.93 39.06 11.90
C GLU A 6 -2.75 38.22 13.16
N GLU A 7 -3.83 37.67 13.69
CA GLU A 7 -3.77 36.63 14.71
C GLU A 7 -3.28 35.35 14.01
N GLU A 8 -1.98 35.08 14.13
CA GLU A 8 -1.43 33.76 13.84
C GLU A 8 -2.08 32.76 14.80
N ASP A 9 -2.94 31.90 14.24
CA ASP A 9 -3.56 30.77 14.93
C ASP A 9 -2.46 29.77 15.31
N PHE A 10 -1.88 29.97 16.50
CA PHE A 10 -0.86 29.12 17.10
C PHE A 10 -1.52 27.80 17.51
N MET A 11 -1.74 26.90 16.55
CA MET A 11 -2.20 25.53 16.82
C MET A 11 -1.22 24.87 17.80
N SER A 12 -1.75 24.40 18.93
CA SER A 12 -1.01 23.74 20.00
C SER A 12 -0.07 22.66 19.46
N PHE A 13 1.24 22.84 19.68
CA PHE A 13 2.31 21.95 19.23
C PHE A 13 2.44 20.65 20.07
N ASP A 14 1.58 20.45 21.07
CA ASP A 14 1.80 19.43 22.12
C ASP A 14 1.00 18.13 21.96
N ILE A 15 0.27 17.93 20.85
CA ILE A 15 -0.39 16.64 20.58
C ILE A 15 0.36 15.94 19.47
N ILE A 16 1.11 14.90 19.84
CA ILE A 16 1.71 13.95 18.90
C ILE A 16 0.57 13.37 18.04
N PRO A 17 0.58 13.56 16.71
CA PRO A 17 -0.55 13.14 15.89
C PRO A 17 -0.66 11.61 15.86
N SER A 18 -1.82 11.04 16.20
CA SER A 18 -2.04 9.61 15.98
C SER A 18 -2.27 9.32 14.50
N PHE A 19 -1.59 8.31 13.98
CA PHE A 19 -1.84 7.73 12.65
C PHE A 19 -2.67 6.44 12.69
N SER A 20 -3.15 6.07 13.89
CA SER A 20 -4.11 4.97 14.04
C SER A 20 -5.38 5.25 13.24
N PRO A 21 -5.90 4.30 12.44
CA PRO A 21 -7.16 4.48 11.71
C PRO A 21 -8.35 4.90 12.60
N GLU A 22 -8.35 4.49 13.87
CA GLU A 22 -9.40 4.76 14.85
C GLU A 22 -9.32 6.18 15.43
N GLU A 23 -8.11 6.71 15.56
CA GLU A 23 -7.84 7.96 16.30
C GLU A 23 -7.43 9.13 15.39
N ILE A 24 -6.92 8.85 14.18
CA ILE A 24 -6.40 9.89 13.29
C ILE A 24 -7.44 10.99 13.09
N SER A 25 -7.05 12.23 13.38
CA SER A 25 -7.94 13.39 13.30
C SER A 25 -8.10 13.85 11.85
N ARG A 26 -9.18 14.61 11.59
CA ARG A 26 -9.43 15.22 10.27
C ARG A 26 -8.33 16.19 9.85
N SER A 27 -7.76 16.94 10.80
CA SER A 27 -6.65 17.87 10.54
C SER A 27 -5.36 17.12 10.20
N THR A 28 -5.01 16.07 10.95
CA THR A 28 -3.86 15.20 10.64
C THR A 28 -4.01 14.55 9.27
N PHE A 29 -5.20 14.02 8.97
CA PHE A 29 -5.51 13.42 7.67
C PHE A 29 -5.35 14.43 6.52
N THR A 30 -5.84 15.66 6.71
CA THR A 30 -5.70 16.73 5.71
C THR A 30 -4.25 17.17 5.52
N ARG A 31 -3.47 17.26 6.60
CA ARG A 31 -2.03 17.54 6.53
C ARG A 31 -1.30 16.45 5.75
N LEU A 32 -1.60 15.17 5.98
CA LEU A 32 -1.03 14.06 5.21
C LEU A 32 -1.40 14.15 3.72
N LEU A 33 -2.66 14.49 3.39
CA LEU A 33 -3.06 14.69 1.99
C LEU A 33 -2.26 15.79 1.30
N LYS A 34 -1.99 16.91 1.99
CA LYS A 34 -1.17 18.00 1.46
C LYS A 34 0.27 17.56 1.15
N CYS A 35 0.77 16.51 1.80
CA CYS A 35 2.10 15.94 1.55
C CYS A 35 2.15 15.01 0.32
N TYR A 36 1.01 14.59 -0.25
CA TYR A 36 0.98 13.62 -1.36
C TYR A 36 1.83 14.04 -2.58
N PRO A 37 1.72 15.28 -3.12
CA PRO A 37 2.50 15.69 -4.29
C PRO A 37 4.01 15.63 -4.08
N THR A 38 4.49 15.99 -2.89
CA THR A 38 5.91 15.87 -2.53
C THR A 38 6.31 14.40 -2.40
N THR A 39 5.50 13.61 -1.71
CA THR A 39 5.77 12.18 -1.47
C THR A 39 5.90 11.41 -2.78
N VAL A 40 4.92 11.54 -3.69
CA VAL A 40 4.91 10.81 -4.97
C VAL A 40 6.11 11.18 -5.85
N ARG A 41 6.49 12.47 -5.84
CA ARG A 41 7.69 12.97 -6.53
C ARG A 41 8.95 12.33 -5.98
N GLU A 42 9.18 12.42 -4.67
CA GLU A 42 10.41 11.94 -4.04
C GLU A 42 10.53 10.40 -4.07
N VAL A 43 9.43 9.68 -3.86
CA VAL A 43 9.40 8.21 -3.99
C VAL A 43 9.78 7.78 -5.40
N TYR A 44 9.21 8.41 -6.43
CA TYR A 44 9.51 8.03 -7.80
C TYR A 44 10.91 8.46 -8.25
N ARG A 45 11.37 9.65 -7.81
CA ARG A 45 12.75 10.10 -8.00
C ARG A 45 13.72 9.09 -7.42
N ASP A 46 13.52 8.62 -6.19
CA ASP A 46 14.37 7.61 -5.54
C ASP A 46 14.38 6.27 -6.30
N LYS A 47 13.23 5.83 -6.80
CA LYS A 47 13.11 4.65 -7.68
C LYS A 47 13.91 4.82 -8.97
N LEU A 48 13.84 5.98 -9.63
CA LEU A 48 14.61 6.27 -10.84
C LEU A 48 16.11 6.28 -10.56
N LEU A 49 16.56 6.95 -9.50
CA LEU A 49 17.97 6.96 -9.09
C LEU A 49 18.47 5.54 -8.85
N SER A 50 17.70 4.72 -8.12
CA SER A 50 18.01 3.31 -7.87
C SER A 50 18.09 2.47 -9.15
N LYS A 51 17.20 2.71 -10.12
CA LYS A 51 17.20 2.07 -11.43
C LYS A 51 18.45 2.43 -12.23
N TYR A 52 18.79 3.71 -12.32
CA TYR A 52 19.96 4.18 -13.09
C TYR A 52 21.29 3.73 -12.47
N GLU A 53 21.38 3.66 -11.14
CA GLU A 53 22.52 3.05 -10.44
C GLU A 53 22.63 1.54 -10.70
N GLY A 54 21.51 0.81 -10.64
CA GLY A 54 21.45 -0.64 -10.81
C GLY A 54 21.80 -1.11 -12.23
N THR A 55 21.36 -0.38 -13.26
CA THR A 55 21.68 -0.69 -14.67
C THR A 55 23.18 -0.60 -14.94
N ARG A 56 23.92 0.33 -14.31
CA ARG A 56 25.37 0.44 -14.49
C ARG A 56 26.18 -0.60 -13.73
N LYS A 57 25.71 -1.11 -12.57
CA LYS A 57 26.36 -2.23 -11.87
C LYS A 57 26.34 -3.55 -12.66
N LYS A 58 25.39 -3.72 -13.58
CA LYS A 58 25.37 -4.86 -14.52
C LYS A 58 26.35 -4.70 -15.69
N VAL A 59 26.80 -3.46 -15.96
CA VAL A 59 27.67 -3.11 -17.10
C VAL A 59 29.14 -2.92 -16.68
N LYS A 60 29.43 -2.44 -15.46
CA LYS A 60 30.81 -2.22 -14.99
C LYS A 60 31.28 -3.35 -14.05
N LYS A 61 32.24 -4.15 -14.53
CA LYS A 61 33.05 -5.12 -13.75
C LYS A 61 34.52 -4.66 -13.60
N SER A 62 34.77 -3.35 -13.71
CA SER A 62 36.10 -2.72 -13.62
C SER A 62 36.07 -1.53 -12.64
N PRO A 63 37.19 -1.19 -11.97
CA PRO A 63 37.21 -0.25 -10.84
C PRO A 63 37.33 1.23 -11.27
N GLU A 64 36.78 2.10 -10.40
CA GLU A 64 37.11 3.53 -10.22
C GLU A 64 36.70 4.57 -11.28
N GLU A 65 35.39 4.73 -11.51
CA GLU A 65 34.87 6.05 -11.91
C GLU A 65 33.62 6.40 -11.09
N PRO A 66 33.48 7.66 -10.62
CA PRO A 66 32.30 8.10 -9.88
C PRO A 66 31.03 7.92 -10.73
N VAL A 67 29.96 7.45 -10.08
CA VAL A 67 28.68 7.15 -10.73
C VAL A 67 27.97 8.46 -11.08
N VAL A 68 28.16 8.96 -12.30
CA VAL A 68 27.42 10.14 -12.80
C VAL A 68 26.00 9.70 -13.16
N VAL A 69 25.02 10.06 -12.33
CA VAL A 69 23.59 9.84 -12.59
C VAL A 69 23.13 10.82 -13.70
N PRO A 70 22.35 10.37 -14.70
CA PRO A 70 21.87 11.26 -15.76
C PRO A 70 20.69 12.12 -15.25
N GLU A 71 20.98 13.18 -14.50
CA GLU A 71 19.97 14.05 -13.86
C GLU A 71 18.88 14.50 -14.84
N LYS A 72 19.25 14.98 -16.02
CA LYS A 72 18.27 15.41 -17.05
C LYS A 72 17.29 14.30 -17.46
N GLN A 73 17.77 13.05 -17.52
CA GLN A 73 16.89 11.92 -17.87
C GLN A 73 16.01 11.51 -16.68
N VAL A 74 16.53 11.63 -15.45
CA VAL A 74 15.74 11.41 -14.23
C VAL A 74 14.59 12.40 -14.15
N GLU A 75 14.84 13.69 -14.37
CA GLU A 75 13.77 14.71 -14.39
C GLU A 75 12.73 14.44 -15.48
N LYS A 76 13.19 14.11 -16.70
CA LYS A 76 12.27 13.78 -17.80
C LYS A 76 11.37 12.58 -17.49
N ASP A 77 11.95 11.51 -16.92
CA ASP A 77 11.19 10.31 -16.55
C ASP A 77 10.24 10.58 -15.37
N LEU A 78 10.66 11.45 -14.44
CA LEU A 78 9.86 11.91 -13.30
C LEU A 78 8.65 12.70 -13.77
N ASP A 79 8.84 13.70 -14.63
CA ASP A 79 7.77 14.49 -15.23
C ASP A 79 6.77 13.61 -15.99
N ALA A 80 7.27 12.63 -16.75
CA ALA A 80 6.43 11.68 -17.47
C ALA A 80 5.58 10.81 -16.53
N PHE A 81 6.08 10.50 -15.33
CA PHE A 81 5.31 9.78 -14.32
C PHE A 81 4.31 10.67 -13.59
N LEU A 82 4.69 11.90 -13.22
CA LEU A 82 3.76 12.83 -12.57
C LEU A 82 2.55 13.12 -13.48
N LYS A 83 2.76 13.24 -14.79
CA LYS A 83 1.66 13.33 -15.78
C LYS A 83 0.79 12.08 -15.81
N LEU A 84 1.37 10.90 -15.66
CA LEU A 84 0.62 9.65 -15.60
C LEU A 84 -0.18 9.53 -14.29
N ASP A 85 0.36 10.07 -13.20
CA ASP A 85 -0.31 10.13 -11.89
C ASP A 85 -1.53 11.06 -11.93
N GLU A 86 -1.33 12.28 -12.43
CA GLU A 86 -2.41 13.24 -12.69
C GLU A 86 -3.45 12.66 -13.66
N TRP A 87 -3.00 11.98 -14.72
CA TRP A 87 -3.90 11.33 -15.67
C TRP A 87 -4.84 10.33 -15.00
N ARG A 88 -4.34 9.54 -14.05
CA ARG A 88 -5.17 8.56 -13.33
C ARG A 88 -6.23 9.25 -12.46
N TYR A 89 -5.85 10.27 -11.68
CA TYR A 89 -6.74 10.85 -10.69
C TYR A 89 -7.71 11.88 -11.27
N GLU A 90 -7.33 12.58 -12.35
CA GLU A 90 -8.09 13.72 -12.89
C GLU A 90 -8.61 13.43 -14.31
N VAL A 91 -7.72 13.07 -15.23
CA VAL A 91 -8.05 12.99 -16.66
C VAL A 91 -8.93 11.79 -16.99
N LEU A 92 -8.56 10.59 -16.53
CA LEU A 92 -9.32 9.37 -16.81
C LEU A 92 -10.72 9.43 -16.20
N PRO A 93 -10.92 9.79 -14.91
CA PRO A 93 -12.26 9.88 -14.35
C PRO A 93 -13.10 10.98 -15.03
N GLY A 94 -12.47 12.09 -15.46
CA GLY A 94 -13.12 13.11 -16.30
C GLY A 94 -13.66 12.56 -17.62
N LYS A 95 -12.84 11.79 -18.36
CA LYS A 95 -13.28 11.11 -19.60
C LYS A 95 -14.40 10.11 -19.35
N MET A 96 -14.35 9.39 -18.23
CA MET A 96 -15.38 8.41 -17.87
C MET A 96 -16.70 9.07 -17.52
N ARG A 97 -16.67 10.25 -16.89
CA ARG A 97 -17.86 11.08 -16.64
C ARG A 97 -18.46 11.59 -17.95
N GLU A 98 -17.64 12.13 -18.85
CA GLU A 98 -18.10 12.57 -20.18
C GLU A 98 -18.80 11.44 -20.93
N ARG A 99 -18.21 10.23 -20.95
CA ARG A 99 -18.84 9.04 -21.56
C ARG A 99 -20.18 8.65 -20.92
N ARG A 100 -20.33 8.87 -19.61
CA ARG A 100 -21.60 8.65 -18.89
C ARG A 100 -22.67 9.64 -19.34
N GLU A 101 -22.30 10.92 -19.45
CA GLU A 101 -23.21 12.03 -19.79
C GLU A 101 -23.61 12.00 -21.27
N GLU A 102 -22.72 11.57 -22.17
CA GLU A 102 -22.98 11.43 -23.61
C GLU A 102 -24.05 10.38 -23.97
N GLY A 103 -24.64 9.67 -22.99
CA GLY A 103 -25.85 8.86 -23.19
C GLY A 103 -25.68 7.69 -24.17
N LYS A 104 -24.47 7.16 -24.34
CA LYS A 104 -24.24 5.99 -25.21
C LYS A 104 -24.87 4.73 -24.59
N LYS A 105 -25.43 3.86 -25.45
CA LYS A 105 -25.95 2.52 -25.10
C LYS A 105 -24.98 1.63 -24.30
N GLU A 106 -23.69 1.93 -24.34
CA GLU A 106 -22.62 1.12 -23.75
C GLU A 106 -22.31 1.46 -22.27
N GLY A 107 -22.88 2.54 -21.72
CA GLY A 107 -22.64 2.96 -20.33
C GLY A 107 -21.20 3.46 -20.08
N VAL A 108 -20.73 3.37 -18.83
CA VAL A 108 -19.35 3.76 -18.45
C VAL A 108 -18.38 2.63 -18.80
N PHE A 109 -17.27 2.95 -19.47
CA PHE A 109 -16.22 1.99 -19.81
C PHE A 109 -14.85 2.66 -19.92
N ILE A 110 -13.81 1.83 -20.03
CA ILE A 110 -12.46 2.26 -20.39
C ILE A 110 -11.99 1.63 -21.70
N GLU A 111 -11.11 2.33 -22.40
CA GLU A 111 -10.46 1.83 -23.60
C GLU A 111 -9.29 0.90 -23.27
N LYS A 112 -8.86 0.11 -24.26
CA LYS A 112 -7.69 -0.78 -24.11
C LYS A 112 -6.43 0.01 -23.73
N GLU A 113 -6.21 1.16 -24.36
CA GLU A 113 -5.05 2.02 -24.12
C GLU A 113 -5.08 2.62 -22.71
N GLU A 114 -6.28 2.89 -22.18
CA GLU A 114 -6.48 3.37 -20.80
C GLU A 114 -6.21 2.25 -19.80
N LEU A 115 -6.66 1.02 -20.08
CA LEU A 115 -6.31 -0.15 -19.27
C LEU A 115 -4.79 -0.41 -19.23
N VAL A 116 -4.11 -0.24 -20.36
CA VAL A 116 -2.64 -0.34 -20.43
C VAL A 116 -1.98 0.75 -19.58
N GLN A 117 -2.43 2.00 -19.69
CA GLN A 117 -1.90 3.12 -18.90
C GLN A 117 -2.15 2.93 -17.39
N LEU A 118 -3.31 2.43 -16.97
CA LEU A 118 -3.58 2.07 -15.57
C LEU A 118 -2.61 1.00 -15.06
N MET A 119 -2.32 -0.02 -15.88
CA MET A 119 -1.33 -1.04 -15.51
C MET A 119 0.08 -0.44 -15.42
N GLU A 120 0.47 0.45 -16.34
CA GLU A 120 1.76 1.13 -16.28
C GLU A 120 1.89 2.00 -15.03
N TRP A 121 0.84 2.75 -14.68
CA TRP A 121 0.78 3.52 -13.45
C TRP A 121 0.95 2.61 -12.22
N LYS A 122 0.17 1.52 -12.15
CA LYS A 122 0.21 0.56 -11.05
C LYS A 122 1.59 -0.06 -10.85
N LEU A 123 2.27 -0.42 -11.94
CA LEU A 123 3.61 -1.03 -11.90
C LEU A 123 4.72 -0.03 -11.53
N LYS A 124 4.49 1.28 -11.69
CA LYS A 124 5.39 2.33 -11.23
C LYS A 124 5.15 2.68 -9.75
N HIS A 125 3.91 2.58 -9.29
CA HIS A 125 3.51 2.77 -7.89
C HIS A 125 3.90 1.59 -6.99
N GLY A 126 3.52 0.36 -7.36
CA GLY A 126 3.80 -0.85 -6.57
C GLY A 126 5.02 -1.67 -7.01
N VAL A 127 5.01 -2.96 -6.68
CA VAL A 127 6.07 -3.91 -7.07
C VAL A 127 6.06 -4.14 -8.59
N PHE A 128 7.23 -3.96 -9.21
CA PHE A 128 7.40 -4.12 -10.65
C PHE A 128 7.25 -5.59 -11.10
N ARG A 129 6.17 -5.88 -11.83
CA ARG A 129 5.83 -7.19 -12.41
C ARG A 129 5.64 -7.09 -13.93
N PRO A 130 6.72 -7.15 -14.72
CA PRO A 130 6.69 -6.83 -16.16
C PRO A 130 5.81 -7.78 -16.99
N THR A 131 5.59 -9.01 -16.52
CA THR A 131 4.74 -10.01 -17.20
C THR A 131 3.27 -9.57 -17.30
N LEU A 132 2.78 -8.78 -16.33
CA LEU A 132 1.38 -8.33 -16.31
C LEU A 132 1.07 -7.37 -17.46
N LEU A 133 2.03 -6.51 -17.83
CA LEU A 133 1.82 -5.55 -18.91
C LEU A 133 1.63 -6.25 -20.26
N GLY A 134 2.39 -7.32 -20.51
CA GLY A 134 2.24 -8.14 -21.73
C GLY A 134 0.87 -8.82 -21.80
N LEU A 135 0.35 -9.33 -20.68
CA LEU A 135 -0.98 -9.92 -20.60
C LEU A 135 -2.08 -8.89 -20.89
N VAL A 136 -2.01 -7.71 -20.26
CA VAL A 136 -2.98 -6.64 -20.48
C VAL A 136 -3.01 -6.20 -21.95
N LYS A 137 -1.84 -6.02 -22.57
CA LYS A 137 -1.71 -5.67 -24.00
C LYS A 137 -2.30 -6.71 -24.95
N SER A 138 -2.41 -7.97 -24.51
CA SER A 138 -2.97 -9.06 -25.33
C SER A 138 -4.51 -9.10 -25.38
N ASN A 139 -5.20 -8.35 -24.50
CA ASN A 139 -6.67 -8.28 -24.55
C ASN A 139 -7.15 -7.53 -25.80
N GLN A 140 -8.30 -7.95 -26.34
CA GLN A 140 -8.93 -7.32 -27.49
C GLN A 140 -9.72 -6.07 -27.08
N ALA A 141 -9.66 -4.99 -27.85
CA ALA A 141 -10.32 -3.72 -27.51
C ALA A 141 -11.84 -3.86 -27.28
N PRO A 142 -12.59 -4.59 -28.14
CA PRO A 142 -14.02 -4.83 -27.92
C PRO A 142 -14.32 -5.60 -26.63
N LEU A 143 -13.43 -6.52 -26.24
CA LEU A 143 -13.57 -7.27 -24.98
C LEU A 143 -13.41 -6.33 -23.79
N VAL A 144 -12.37 -5.49 -23.78
CA VAL A 144 -12.12 -4.52 -22.69
C VAL A 144 -13.31 -3.60 -22.48
N ARG A 145 -13.86 -3.02 -23.55
CA ARG A 145 -15.06 -2.18 -23.46
C ARG A 145 -16.23 -2.95 -22.88
N LYS A 146 -16.59 -4.08 -23.48
CA LYS A 146 -17.72 -4.92 -23.04
C LYS A 146 -17.63 -5.29 -21.56
N THR A 147 -16.46 -5.75 -21.10
CA THR A 147 -16.27 -6.22 -19.72
C THR A 147 -16.29 -5.08 -18.73
N THR A 148 -15.71 -3.93 -19.09
CA THR A 148 -15.69 -2.76 -18.20
C THR A 148 -17.06 -2.11 -18.12
N SER A 149 -17.79 -1.98 -19.24
CA SER A 149 -19.22 -1.62 -19.26
C SER A 149 -20.05 -2.50 -18.32
N ALA A 150 -19.92 -3.82 -18.44
CA ALA A 150 -20.66 -4.76 -17.60
C ALA A 150 -20.29 -4.61 -16.12
N ALA A 151 -19.02 -4.41 -15.81
CA ALA A 151 -18.55 -4.22 -14.44
C ALA A 151 -19.11 -2.95 -13.79
N PHE A 152 -19.15 -1.84 -14.52
CA PHE A 152 -19.74 -0.58 -14.02
C PHE A 152 -21.26 -0.66 -13.90
N ALA A 153 -21.94 -1.38 -14.79
CA ALA A 153 -23.37 -1.62 -14.69
C ALA A 153 -23.76 -2.54 -13.51
N ALA A 154 -22.84 -3.40 -13.06
CA ALA A 154 -23.03 -4.30 -11.94
C ALA A 154 -22.69 -3.69 -10.57
N LEU A 155 -22.32 -2.39 -10.52
CA LEU A 155 -22.07 -1.71 -9.26
C LEU A 155 -23.38 -1.61 -8.46
N PRO A 156 -23.36 -1.85 -7.14
CA PRO A 156 -24.54 -1.71 -6.30
C PRO A 156 -25.02 -0.25 -6.24
N SER A 157 -26.34 -0.08 -6.13
CA SER A 157 -26.98 1.24 -6.00
C SER A 157 -27.36 1.49 -4.53
N ALA A 158 -27.46 2.75 -4.08
CA ALA A 158 -27.94 2.98 -2.72
C ALA A 158 -29.39 2.49 -2.57
N GLY A 159 -29.60 1.49 -1.73
CA GLY A 159 -30.91 0.87 -1.48
C GLY A 159 -30.90 -0.66 -1.54
N ASP A 160 -29.89 -1.25 -2.14
CA ASP A 160 -29.65 -2.69 -2.03
C ASP A 160 -29.14 -2.96 -0.59
N GLY A 161 -29.82 -3.80 0.21
CA GLY A 161 -29.58 -3.97 1.66
C GLY A 161 -28.16 -4.41 2.07
N ASP A 162 -27.94 -4.74 3.35
CA ASP A 162 -26.61 -4.92 3.99
C ASP A 162 -25.58 -5.79 3.22
N ASP A 163 -26.02 -6.76 2.42
CA ASP A 163 -25.15 -7.62 1.59
C ASP A 163 -24.66 -6.99 0.28
N ALA A 164 -25.23 -5.86 -0.13
CA ALA A 164 -24.97 -5.20 -1.40
C ALA A 164 -23.91 -4.10 -1.34
N ALA A 165 -23.28 -3.84 -0.19
CA ALA A 165 -22.21 -2.85 -0.14
C ALA A 165 -20.98 -3.29 -0.96
N PHE A 166 -20.62 -4.57 -0.97
CA PHE A 166 -19.39 -5.04 -1.61
C PHE A 166 -19.58 -5.35 -3.10
N PRO A 167 -18.82 -4.72 -4.03
CA PRO A 167 -19.06 -4.83 -5.48
C PRO A 167 -18.48 -6.12 -6.08
N LYS A 168 -18.85 -7.29 -5.53
CA LYS A 168 -18.31 -8.59 -5.97
C LYS A 168 -18.57 -8.86 -7.45
N ALA A 169 -19.81 -8.65 -7.91
CA ALA A 169 -20.20 -8.89 -9.29
C ALA A 169 -19.38 -8.03 -10.28
N SER A 170 -19.15 -6.75 -9.95
CA SER A 170 -18.29 -5.85 -10.73
C SER A 170 -16.84 -6.35 -10.80
N LEU A 171 -16.30 -6.89 -9.71
CA LEU A 171 -14.94 -7.42 -9.68
C LEU A 171 -14.81 -8.71 -10.48
N ASP A 172 -15.75 -9.64 -10.34
CA ASP A 172 -15.77 -10.90 -11.09
C ASP A 172 -15.83 -10.62 -12.61
N ALA A 173 -16.70 -9.68 -13.02
CA ALA A 173 -16.83 -9.24 -14.42
C ALA A 173 -15.53 -8.69 -15.04
N LEU A 174 -14.58 -8.22 -14.23
CA LEU A 174 -13.26 -7.77 -14.68
C LEU A 174 -12.20 -8.87 -14.59
N THR A 175 -12.23 -9.67 -13.52
CA THR A 175 -11.16 -10.64 -13.21
C THR A 175 -11.23 -11.94 -14.00
N GLU A 176 -12.43 -12.37 -14.39
CA GLU A 176 -12.60 -13.61 -15.15
C GLU A 176 -12.20 -13.46 -16.65
N PRO A 177 -12.66 -12.42 -17.38
CA PRO A 177 -12.43 -12.36 -18.82
C PRO A 177 -11.12 -11.67 -19.23
N LEU A 178 -10.55 -10.78 -18.40
CA LEU A 178 -9.40 -9.98 -18.79
C LEU A 178 -8.07 -10.57 -18.31
N ARG A 179 -7.18 -10.87 -19.26
CA ARG A 179 -5.85 -11.37 -18.94
C ARG A 179 -5.02 -10.30 -18.26
N GLY A 180 -4.34 -10.68 -17.17
CA GLY A 180 -3.50 -9.77 -16.38
C GLY A 180 -4.27 -8.85 -15.43
N VAL A 181 -5.59 -9.03 -15.32
CA VAL A 181 -6.46 -8.31 -14.38
C VAL A 181 -6.86 -9.25 -13.25
N GLY A 182 -6.29 -9.02 -12.06
CA GLY A 182 -6.73 -9.66 -10.81
C GLY A 182 -7.45 -8.65 -9.90
N PRO A 183 -7.82 -9.04 -8.66
CA PRO A 183 -8.58 -8.18 -7.74
C PRO A 183 -7.99 -6.78 -7.56
N ALA A 184 -6.67 -6.65 -7.48
CA ALA A 184 -6.02 -5.35 -7.38
C ALA A 184 -6.14 -4.48 -8.64
N THR A 185 -6.06 -5.07 -9.84
CA THR A 185 -6.24 -4.29 -11.07
C THR A 185 -7.72 -4.00 -11.33
N ALA A 186 -8.62 -4.94 -10.98
CA ALA A 186 -10.06 -4.75 -11.08
C ALA A 186 -10.55 -3.60 -10.18
N SER A 187 -10.13 -3.59 -8.91
CA SER A 187 -10.43 -2.49 -7.98
C SER A 187 -9.84 -1.15 -8.45
N LEU A 188 -8.66 -1.13 -9.08
CA LEU A 188 -8.10 0.08 -9.68
C LEU A 188 -8.99 0.66 -10.81
N ILE A 189 -9.50 -0.21 -11.68
CA ILE A 189 -10.41 0.19 -12.77
C ILE A 189 -11.70 0.78 -12.19
N LEU A 190 -12.32 0.10 -11.22
CA LEU A 190 -13.55 0.56 -10.59
C LEU A 190 -13.34 1.85 -9.80
N CYS A 191 -12.21 1.99 -9.10
CA CYS A 191 -11.81 3.20 -8.39
C CYS A 191 -11.74 4.40 -9.34
N ALA A 192 -11.12 4.27 -10.52
CA ALA A 192 -11.06 5.35 -11.50
C ALA A 192 -12.46 5.79 -11.99
N GLY A 193 -13.39 4.86 -12.16
CA GLY A 193 -14.75 5.18 -12.60
C GLY A 193 -15.69 5.69 -11.52
N THR A 194 -15.33 5.51 -10.25
CA THR A 194 -16.17 5.91 -9.09
C THR A 194 -15.57 7.04 -8.26
N GLY A 195 -14.30 7.42 -8.49
CA GLY A 195 -13.57 8.38 -7.66
C GLY A 195 -13.94 9.86 -7.85
N LEU A 196 -14.42 10.27 -9.04
CA LEU A 196 -14.89 11.65 -9.32
C LEU A 196 -16.39 11.73 -9.67
N SER A 197 -17.07 10.61 -9.70
CA SER A 197 -18.51 10.57 -9.92
C SER A 197 -19.17 10.96 -8.59
N GLY A 198 -20.23 11.77 -8.61
CA GLY A 198 -21.21 11.84 -7.51
C GLY A 198 -21.97 10.51 -7.31
N SER A 199 -21.27 9.39 -7.54
CA SER A 199 -21.69 8.03 -7.33
C SER A 199 -21.78 7.82 -5.83
N GLU A 200 -22.93 7.30 -5.39
CA GLU A 200 -23.16 6.93 -4.00
C GLU A 200 -22.13 5.90 -3.51
N ILE A 201 -21.61 5.08 -4.44
CA ILE A 201 -20.55 4.11 -4.18
C ILE A 201 -19.19 4.58 -4.70
N GLN A 202 -18.18 4.54 -3.82
CA GLN A 202 -16.78 4.75 -4.16
C GLN A 202 -15.98 3.48 -3.91
N VAL A 203 -15.35 2.95 -4.95
CA VAL A 203 -14.60 1.69 -4.87
C VAL A 203 -13.14 1.99 -4.52
N PRO A 204 -12.61 1.51 -3.37
CA PRO A 204 -11.21 1.72 -3.02
C PRO A 204 -10.28 0.88 -3.90
N PHE A 205 -9.13 1.43 -4.26
CA PHE A 205 -8.07 0.65 -4.91
C PHE A 205 -7.40 -0.30 -3.91
N PHE A 206 -7.20 -1.56 -4.28
CA PHE A 206 -6.42 -2.49 -3.46
C PHE A 206 -4.91 -2.27 -3.63
N SER A 207 -4.37 -1.26 -2.95
CA SER A 207 -2.93 -0.98 -2.89
C SER A 207 -2.24 -1.67 -1.71
N ASP A 208 -0.92 -1.79 -1.80
CA ASP A 208 -0.10 -2.35 -0.71
C ASP A 208 -0.15 -1.42 0.52
N GLU A 209 -0.14 -0.11 0.29
CA GLU A 209 -0.10 0.92 1.32
C GLU A 209 -1.41 0.98 2.11
N ILE A 210 -2.58 0.87 1.45
CA ILE A 210 -3.86 0.79 2.16
C ILE A 210 -3.91 -0.49 3.00
N TYR A 211 -3.54 -1.63 2.42
CA TYR A 211 -3.58 -2.89 3.15
C TYR A 211 -2.63 -2.88 4.36
N GLN A 212 -1.45 -2.28 4.19
CA GLN A 212 -0.47 -2.12 5.27
C GLN A 212 -1.03 -1.25 6.41
N TRP A 213 -1.63 -0.11 6.06
CA TRP A 213 -2.13 0.83 7.05
C TRP A 213 -3.38 0.31 7.76
N LEU A 214 -4.41 -0.06 7.00
CA LEU A 214 -5.76 -0.29 7.52
C LEU A 214 -6.07 -1.74 7.87
N CYS A 215 -5.34 -2.71 7.32
CA CYS A 215 -5.63 -4.14 7.54
C CYS A 215 -4.53 -4.86 8.33
N LEU A 216 -3.34 -4.26 8.44
CA LEU A 216 -2.19 -4.82 9.16
C LEU A 216 -1.68 -3.91 10.28
N ASP A 217 -2.37 -2.80 10.54
CA ASP A 217 -2.01 -1.79 11.57
C ASP A 217 -0.53 -1.38 11.52
N CYS A 218 0.02 -1.28 10.30
CA CYS A 218 1.43 -0.98 10.09
C CYS A 218 1.60 0.40 9.46
N TYR A 219 1.80 1.37 10.34
CA TYR A 219 2.01 2.77 10.05
C TYR A 219 3.12 3.32 10.97
N PRO A 220 3.79 4.41 10.59
CA PRO A 220 4.83 5.01 11.44
C PRO A 220 4.26 5.46 12.80
N SER A 221 5.10 5.49 13.83
CA SER A 221 4.79 6.30 15.02
C SER A 221 5.02 7.77 14.65
N ALA A 222 4.24 8.66 15.25
CA ALA A 222 4.50 10.09 15.11
C ALA A 222 5.63 10.60 16.02
N GLU A 223 6.11 9.74 16.92
CA GLU A 223 7.35 9.94 17.64
C GLU A 223 8.52 9.76 16.66
N GLN A 224 9.42 10.75 16.59
CA GLN A 224 10.68 10.61 15.88
C GLN A 224 11.42 9.39 16.45
N ASP A 225 11.96 8.53 15.59
CA ASP A 225 13.04 7.61 15.94
C ASP A 225 14.31 8.43 16.30
N GLY A 226 14.24 9.17 17.39
CA GLY A 226 15.32 9.84 18.07
C GLY A 226 15.51 9.10 19.40
N GLU A 227 16.72 8.61 19.61
CA GLU A 227 17.14 7.76 20.73
C GLU A 227 16.79 6.29 20.57
N GLY A 228 17.79 5.52 20.12
CA GLY A 228 17.83 4.11 20.48
C GLY A 228 17.76 4.02 22.00
N LYS A 229 16.66 3.47 22.52
CA LYS A 229 16.68 2.82 23.82
C LYS A 229 17.80 1.79 23.75
N GLY A 230 18.95 2.16 24.31
CA GLY A 230 19.95 1.20 24.73
C GLY A 230 19.24 0.19 25.63
N ASP A 231 19.65 -1.05 25.50
CA ASP A 231 19.27 -2.14 26.40
C ASP A 231 19.59 -1.68 27.84
N ALA A 232 18.60 -1.11 28.51
CA ALA A 232 18.60 -0.96 29.94
C ALA A 232 17.94 -2.23 30.46
N ASP A 233 18.77 -3.14 30.96
CA ASP A 233 18.36 -4.18 31.91
C ASP A 233 17.59 -3.48 33.04
N SER A 234 16.26 -3.56 32.99
CA SER A 234 15.41 -3.37 34.16
C SER A 234 14.66 -4.68 34.36
N ASP A 235 15.22 -5.50 35.26
CA ASP A 235 14.49 -6.56 35.95
C ASP A 235 13.38 -5.87 36.78
N ASP A 236 12.20 -5.72 36.21
CA ASP A 236 10.98 -5.43 36.96
C ASP A 236 9.84 -6.29 36.39
N ASP A 237 9.40 -7.23 37.23
CA ASP A 237 8.23 -8.08 37.04
C ASP A 237 6.97 -7.20 37.12
N ASP A 238 6.45 -6.74 35.98
CA ASP A 238 5.08 -6.23 35.88
C ASP A 238 4.37 -6.82 34.65
N ASP A 239 3.25 -7.49 34.92
CA ASP A 239 2.53 -8.42 34.04
C ASP A 239 1.49 -7.68 33.17
N ASP A 240 1.86 -6.52 32.62
CA ASP A 240 1.06 -5.80 31.62
C ASP A 240 1.60 -6.11 30.22
N LYS A 241 0.89 -7.00 29.53
CA LYS A 241 1.14 -7.35 28.13
C LYS A 241 0.86 -6.13 27.25
N GLU A 242 1.85 -5.27 27.05
CA GLU A 242 1.94 -4.48 25.83
C GLU A 242 1.83 -5.47 24.66
N GLU A 243 0.71 -5.43 23.93
CA GLU A 243 0.60 -6.15 22.67
C GLU A 243 1.69 -5.63 21.73
N GLU A 244 2.83 -6.34 21.68
CA GLU A 244 3.86 -6.11 20.68
C GLU A 244 3.16 -6.02 19.31
N ARG A 245 3.09 -4.82 18.74
CA ARG A 245 2.52 -4.56 17.41
C ARG A 245 3.19 -5.51 16.43
N LYS A 246 2.49 -6.60 16.07
CA LYS A 246 3.06 -7.70 15.28
C LYS A 246 3.53 -7.15 13.95
N LYS A 247 4.86 -7.02 13.79
CA LYS A 247 5.47 -6.55 12.53
C LYS A 247 4.89 -7.39 11.38
N PRO A 248 4.34 -6.75 10.33
CA PRO A 248 3.65 -7.49 9.28
C PRO A 248 4.62 -8.47 8.62
N PRO A 249 4.13 -9.64 8.16
CA PRO A 249 4.98 -10.65 7.57
C PRO A 249 5.59 -10.10 6.28
N LYS A 250 6.87 -9.71 6.35
CA LYS A 250 7.67 -9.29 5.20
C LYS A 250 8.40 -10.49 4.60
N LYS A 251 8.43 -10.55 3.26
CA LYS A 251 9.33 -11.44 2.51
C LYS A 251 10.78 -11.04 2.77
N LYS A 252 11.72 -11.90 2.39
CA LYS A 252 13.18 -11.64 2.51
C LYS A 252 13.66 -10.39 1.77
N ASN A 253 12.88 -9.86 0.83
CA ASN A 253 13.15 -8.63 0.08
C ASN A 253 12.42 -7.39 0.64
N GLY A 254 11.73 -7.50 1.77
CA GLY A 254 10.99 -6.40 2.41
C GLY A 254 9.54 -6.23 1.94
N GLU A 255 9.11 -6.92 0.87
CA GLU A 255 7.72 -6.86 0.39
C GLU A 255 6.75 -7.54 1.37
N LEU A 256 5.54 -7.01 1.51
CA LEU A 256 4.46 -7.65 2.26
C LEU A 256 4.07 -9.00 1.63
N ILE A 257 3.66 -9.95 2.47
CA ILE A 257 3.01 -11.18 2.01
C ILE A 257 1.52 -10.88 1.81
N ILE A 258 1.17 -10.25 0.69
CA ILE A 258 -0.20 -10.04 0.22
C ILE A 258 -0.49 -11.07 -0.88
N LYS A 259 -1.64 -11.74 -0.81
CA LYS A 259 -2.07 -12.74 -1.81
C LYS A 259 -2.85 -12.11 -2.96
N TYR A 260 -3.41 -10.91 -2.75
CA TYR A 260 -4.28 -10.19 -3.67
C TYR A 260 -5.52 -11.00 -4.07
N ASN A 261 -6.14 -11.67 -3.09
CA ASN A 261 -7.38 -12.41 -3.28
C ASN A 261 -8.60 -11.57 -2.86
N MET A 262 -9.80 -12.08 -3.13
CA MET A 262 -11.05 -11.34 -2.85
C MET A 262 -11.33 -11.16 -1.34
N ALA A 263 -10.87 -12.08 -0.49
CA ALA A 263 -11.05 -11.96 0.96
C ALA A 263 -10.18 -10.84 1.54
N GLU A 264 -8.91 -10.74 1.11
CA GLU A 264 -8.05 -9.63 1.51
C GLU A 264 -8.58 -8.29 0.97
N TYR A 265 -9.15 -8.29 -0.24
CA TYR A 265 -9.79 -7.09 -0.77
C TYR A 265 -11.06 -6.69 -0.01
N LYS A 266 -11.85 -7.66 0.47
CA LYS A 266 -13.01 -7.39 1.32
C LYS A 266 -12.58 -6.70 2.62
N ASN A 267 -11.46 -7.09 3.22
CA ASN A 267 -10.90 -6.36 4.37
C ASN A 267 -10.56 -4.91 4.03
N VAL A 268 -9.95 -4.65 2.86
CA VAL A 268 -9.69 -3.28 2.39
C VAL A 268 -10.97 -2.49 2.21
N TRP A 269 -11.98 -3.10 1.59
CA TRP A 269 -13.29 -2.49 1.39
C TRP A 269 -13.92 -2.06 2.71
N ASP A 270 -14.01 -2.97 3.68
CA ASP A 270 -14.64 -2.72 4.97
C ASP A 270 -13.84 -1.66 5.76
N ALA A 271 -12.51 -1.74 5.78
CA ALA A 271 -11.66 -0.81 6.52
C ALA A 271 -11.67 0.61 5.92
N VAL A 272 -11.63 0.75 4.59
CA VAL A 272 -11.75 2.06 3.93
C VAL A 272 -13.14 2.67 4.15
N SER A 273 -14.18 1.83 4.14
CA SER A 273 -15.54 2.29 4.44
C SER A 273 -15.65 2.82 5.87
N ALA A 274 -15.12 2.08 6.85
CA ALA A 274 -15.15 2.46 8.26
C ALA A 274 -14.41 3.78 8.55
N ILE A 275 -13.19 3.95 8.06
CA ILE A 275 -12.43 5.21 8.30
C ILE A 275 -13.10 6.41 7.62
N ARG A 276 -13.65 6.24 6.42
CA ARG A 276 -14.39 7.30 5.72
C ARG A 276 -15.64 7.68 6.47
N GLU A 277 -16.41 6.70 6.92
CA GLU A 277 -17.62 6.96 7.71
C GLU A 277 -17.28 7.73 8.98
N ARG A 278 -16.28 7.29 9.74
CA ARG A 278 -15.81 7.96 10.97
C ARG A 278 -15.41 9.42 10.72
N LEU A 279 -14.52 9.64 9.75
CA LEU A 279 -14.02 10.98 9.44
C LEU A 279 -15.13 11.88 8.89
N ASN A 280 -16.00 11.38 8.02
CA ASN A 280 -17.04 12.18 7.38
C ASN A 280 -18.25 12.45 8.29
N ARG A 281 -18.52 11.59 9.28
CA ARG A 281 -19.58 11.82 10.28
C ARG A 281 -19.36 13.08 11.11
N THR A 282 -18.11 13.49 11.28
CA THR A 282 -17.72 14.69 12.02
C THR A 282 -17.52 15.91 11.11
N ALA A 283 -17.80 15.79 9.81
CA ALA A 283 -17.76 16.94 8.91
C ALA A 283 -18.86 17.95 9.26
N LYS A 284 -18.53 19.24 9.15
CA LYS A 284 -19.45 20.36 9.38
C LYS A 284 -19.62 21.12 8.06
N PRO A 285 -20.63 20.79 7.23
CA PRO A 285 -20.79 21.38 5.90
C PRO A 285 -20.87 22.91 5.91
N ASP A 286 -21.43 23.49 6.98
CA ASP A 286 -21.61 24.94 7.15
C ASP A 286 -20.40 25.65 7.78
N SER A 287 -19.31 24.93 8.09
CA SER A 287 -18.12 25.54 8.68
C SER A 287 -17.39 26.42 7.66
N ALA A 288 -16.90 27.58 8.14
CA ALA A 288 -16.01 28.46 7.38
C ALA A 288 -14.61 27.86 7.21
N VAL A 289 -14.23 26.86 8.02
CA VAL A 289 -12.94 26.18 7.95
C VAL A 289 -13.00 25.06 6.91
N GLU A 290 -12.21 25.15 5.85
CA GLU A 290 -12.14 24.16 4.77
C GLU A 290 -11.97 22.72 5.26
N ASP A 291 -11.09 22.53 6.24
CA ASP A 291 -10.78 21.21 6.81
C ASP A 291 -11.98 20.63 7.59
N GLU A 292 -12.86 21.45 8.15
CA GLU A 292 -14.06 21.00 8.87
C GLU A 292 -15.20 20.62 7.92
N LYS A 293 -15.35 21.30 6.78
CA LYS A 293 -16.41 20.99 5.80
C LYS A 293 -16.07 19.87 4.81
N ARG A 294 -14.79 19.56 4.63
CA ARG A 294 -14.32 18.57 3.64
C ARG A 294 -14.94 17.19 3.83
N ILE A 295 -15.34 16.55 2.73
CA ILE A 295 -15.71 15.12 2.70
C ILE A 295 -14.54 14.32 2.11
N PHE A 296 -14.08 13.31 2.82
CA PHE A 296 -12.96 12.46 2.40
C PHE A 296 -13.46 11.29 1.53
N SER A 297 -12.86 11.18 0.35
CA SER A 297 -13.10 10.13 -0.64
C SER A 297 -12.26 8.87 -0.38
N ALA A 298 -12.56 7.78 -1.08
CA ALA A 298 -11.70 6.59 -1.10
C ALA A 298 -10.32 6.90 -1.71
N VAL A 299 -10.25 7.84 -2.65
CA VAL A 299 -9.00 8.33 -3.24
C VAL A 299 -8.17 9.11 -2.22
N ASP A 300 -8.81 9.90 -1.35
CA ASP A 300 -8.10 10.59 -0.26
C ASP A 300 -7.46 9.58 0.71
N VAL A 301 -8.20 8.53 1.10
CA VAL A 301 -7.67 7.46 1.96
C VAL A 301 -6.46 6.78 1.31
N GLU A 302 -6.54 6.51 0.01
CA GLU A 302 -5.42 5.95 -0.75
C GLU A 302 -4.17 6.85 -0.74
N LYS A 303 -4.35 8.16 -0.99
CA LYS A 303 -3.25 9.12 -0.97
C LYS A 303 -2.63 9.21 0.43
N VAL A 304 -3.44 9.25 1.49
CA VAL A 304 -2.93 9.23 2.88
C VAL A 304 -2.16 7.96 3.17
N ALA A 305 -2.69 6.79 2.79
CA ALA A 305 -2.00 5.52 2.98
C ALA A 305 -0.61 5.54 2.29
N PHE A 306 -0.56 6.07 1.07
CA PHE A 306 0.69 6.22 0.32
C PHE A 306 1.70 7.14 1.03
N VAL A 307 1.23 8.26 1.59
CA VAL A 307 2.06 9.16 2.40
C VAL A 307 2.58 8.47 3.65
N LEU A 308 1.72 7.79 4.42
CA LEU A 308 2.12 7.07 5.64
C LEU A 308 3.15 5.97 5.34
N GLY A 309 2.96 5.21 4.26
CA GLY A 309 3.92 4.20 3.81
C GLY A 309 5.29 4.77 3.42
N ASN A 310 5.38 6.07 3.14
CA ASN A 310 6.57 6.78 2.69
C ASN A 310 6.83 8.06 3.51
N ILE A 311 6.50 8.04 4.81
CA ILE A 311 6.47 9.25 5.64
C ILE A 311 7.81 10.02 5.66
N ASP A 312 8.93 9.30 5.60
CA ASP A 312 10.29 9.87 5.55
C ASP A 312 10.58 10.74 4.31
N LEU A 313 9.84 10.51 3.23
CA LEU A 313 9.96 11.25 1.96
C LEU A 313 8.87 12.31 1.78
N SER A 314 7.90 12.35 2.68
CA SER A 314 6.69 13.14 2.50
C SER A 314 6.85 14.62 2.81
N GLY A 315 7.88 14.94 3.61
CA GLY A 315 8.06 16.26 4.21
C GLY A 315 7.13 16.52 5.41
N TYR A 316 6.43 15.51 5.92
CA TYR A 316 5.43 15.69 6.99
C TYR A 316 6.03 16.22 8.30
N PHE A 317 7.22 15.72 8.68
CA PHE A 317 7.94 16.11 9.90
C PHE A 317 9.04 17.16 9.67
N GLY A 318 9.15 17.75 8.48
CA GLY A 318 10.25 18.64 8.11
C GLY A 318 10.80 18.31 6.72
N GLU A 319 12.05 18.65 6.45
CA GLU A 319 12.66 18.32 5.15
C GLU A 319 12.69 16.79 4.90
N PRO A 320 12.40 16.31 3.67
CA PRO A 320 12.50 14.90 3.35
C PRO A 320 13.89 14.33 3.66
N LYS A 321 13.95 13.18 4.34
CA LYS A 321 15.22 12.54 4.68
C LYS A 321 16.01 12.21 3.41
N SER A 322 17.28 12.61 3.38
CA SER A 322 18.18 12.32 2.29
C SER A 322 18.29 10.80 2.08
N ARG A 323 18.69 10.42 0.87
CA ARG A 323 18.87 9.02 0.50
C ARG A 323 19.97 8.33 1.31
N GLU A 324 20.96 9.08 1.79
CA GLU A 324 22.03 8.57 2.64
C GLU A 324 21.53 8.28 4.06
N GLU A 325 20.80 9.22 4.66
CA GLU A 325 20.19 9.05 5.99
C GLU A 325 19.29 7.81 6.05
N ARG A 326 18.46 7.61 5.02
CA ARG A 326 17.57 6.43 4.94
C ARG A 326 18.36 5.13 4.78
N ARG A 327 19.43 5.11 3.97
CA ARG A 327 20.31 3.92 3.84
C ARG A 327 21.00 3.60 5.17
N ASN A 328 21.40 4.61 5.92
CA ASN A 328 22.03 4.45 7.23
C ASN A 328 21.03 3.93 8.27
N ALA A 329 19.78 4.44 8.29
CA ALA A 329 18.72 3.94 9.17
C ALA A 329 18.37 2.46 8.91
N VAL A 330 18.25 2.05 7.64
CA VAL A 330 18.04 0.63 7.28
C VAL A 330 19.23 -0.24 7.69
N ARG A 331 20.45 0.27 7.57
CA ARG A 331 21.66 -0.45 7.99
C ARG A 331 21.75 -0.61 9.50
N ALA A 332 21.34 0.40 10.27
CA ALA A 332 21.29 0.35 11.73
C ALA A 332 20.26 -0.67 12.25
N THR A 333 19.12 -0.79 11.56
CA THR A 333 18.02 -1.71 11.94
C THR A 333 18.19 -3.14 11.39
N THR A 334 19.15 -3.39 10.48
CA THR A 334 19.41 -4.72 9.92
C THR A 334 20.57 -5.41 10.66
N PRO A 335 20.34 -6.56 11.34
CA PRO A 335 21.42 -7.24 12.06
C PRO A 335 22.56 -7.66 11.13
N PRO A 336 23.83 -7.57 11.57
CA PRO A 336 24.98 -7.84 10.72
C PRO A 336 24.92 -9.26 10.13
N LYS A 337 25.24 -9.39 8.83
CA LYS A 337 25.15 -10.64 8.05
C LYS A 337 25.86 -11.83 8.71
N GLY A 338 26.87 -11.59 9.55
CA GLY A 338 27.56 -12.63 10.33
C GLY A 338 26.69 -13.27 11.43
N ALA A 339 25.81 -12.50 12.07
CA ALA A 339 24.92 -12.98 13.13
C ALA A 339 23.77 -13.83 12.57
N GLN A 340 23.24 -13.47 11.39
CA GLN A 340 22.19 -14.25 10.72
C GLN A 340 22.70 -15.61 10.22
N LYS A 341 23.95 -15.71 9.76
CA LYS A 341 24.56 -16.99 9.36
C LYS A 341 24.75 -17.92 10.56
N ARG A 342 25.24 -17.41 11.69
CA ARG A 342 25.40 -18.18 12.93
C ARG A 342 24.05 -18.65 13.48
N LYS A 343 23.03 -17.78 13.55
CA LYS A 343 21.67 -18.15 13.97
C LYS A 343 21.03 -19.20 13.04
N ALA A 344 21.28 -19.13 11.73
CA ALA A 344 20.80 -20.11 10.76
C ALA A 344 21.51 -21.46 10.85
N GLU A 345 22.82 -21.49 11.16
CA GLU A 345 23.59 -22.71 11.38
C GLU A 345 23.16 -23.41 12.67
N VAL A 346 23.00 -22.67 13.78
CA VAL A 346 22.48 -23.20 15.05
C VAL A 346 21.07 -23.77 14.89
N SER A 347 20.16 -23.05 14.21
CA SER A 347 18.79 -23.52 13.96
C SER A 347 18.75 -24.79 13.07
N LYS A 348 19.68 -24.94 12.13
CA LYS A 348 19.78 -26.17 11.31
C LYS A 348 20.25 -27.36 12.15
N GLU A 349 21.22 -27.16 13.03
CA GLU A 349 21.76 -28.22 13.87
C GLU A 349 20.73 -28.68 14.92
N GLU A 350 19.97 -27.77 15.52
CA GLU A 350 18.86 -28.09 16.41
C GLU A 350 17.74 -28.87 15.72
N LYS A 351 17.34 -28.45 14.50
CA LYS A 351 16.35 -29.18 13.69
C LYS A 351 16.83 -30.59 13.35
N PHE A 352 18.13 -30.76 13.07
CA PHE A 352 18.71 -32.07 12.81
C PHE A 352 18.71 -32.96 14.07
N ARG A 353 19.10 -32.43 15.23
CA ARG A 353 19.04 -33.15 16.51
C ARG A 353 17.60 -33.54 16.88
N ALA A 354 16.64 -32.65 16.70
CA ALA A 354 15.22 -32.92 16.92
C ALA A 354 14.69 -34.04 16.01
N LYS A 355 15.07 -34.03 14.72
CA LYS A 355 14.71 -35.09 13.76
C LYS A 355 15.29 -36.45 14.18
N LYS A 356 16.55 -36.48 14.63
CA LYS A 356 17.21 -37.71 15.12
C LYS A 356 16.52 -38.29 16.35
N ARG A 357 16.13 -37.44 17.32
CA ARG A 357 15.35 -37.85 18.51
C ARG A 357 13.99 -38.44 18.12
N ARG A 358 13.29 -37.82 17.16
CA ARG A 358 11.96 -38.26 16.70
C ARG A 358 12.01 -39.61 15.97
N ILE A 359 13.08 -39.87 15.22
CA ILE A 359 13.32 -41.17 14.57
C ILE A 359 13.62 -42.25 15.62
N LYS A 360 14.48 -41.96 16.60
CA LYS A 360 14.81 -42.88 17.69
C LYS A 360 13.56 -43.28 18.49
N ALA A 361 12.74 -42.30 18.88
CA ALA A 361 11.49 -42.54 19.59
C ALA A 361 10.47 -43.37 18.77
N LYS A 362 10.43 -43.18 17.44
CA LYS A 362 9.59 -44.02 16.55
C LYS A 362 10.09 -45.46 16.49
N HIS A 363 11.41 -45.67 16.49
CA HIS A 363 12.00 -47.01 16.50
C HIS A 363 11.71 -47.74 17.82
N GLU A 364 11.94 -47.07 18.95
CA GLU A 364 11.67 -47.61 20.29
C GLU A 364 10.19 -47.96 20.47
N ARG A 365 9.27 -47.10 19.99
CA ARG A 365 7.83 -47.40 20.02
C ARG A 365 7.46 -48.61 19.15
N ARG A 366 8.12 -48.81 18.01
CA ARG A 366 7.88 -49.98 17.13
C ARG A 366 8.39 -51.27 17.77
N GLU A 367 9.56 -51.24 18.40
CA GLU A 367 10.14 -52.37 19.14
C GLU A 367 9.30 -52.74 20.37
N ALA A 368 8.82 -51.76 21.13
CA ALA A 368 7.91 -51.99 22.25
C ALA A 368 6.57 -52.61 21.80
N LYS A 369 6.07 -52.20 20.61
CA LYS A 369 4.83 -52.74 20.04
C LYS A 369 4.99 -54.19 19.57
N LYS A 370 6.14 -54.55 18.99
CA LYS A 370 6.51 -55.93 18.63
C LYS A 370 6.63 -56.84 19.87
N LYS A 371 7.28 -56.37 20.94
CA LYS A 371 7.39 -57.13 22.20
C LYS A 371 6.03 -57.37 22.89
N ARG A 372 5.06 -56.47 22.70
CA ARG A 372 3.69 -56.63 23.23
C ARG A 372 2.82 -57.59 22.40
N THR A 373 3.07 -57.74 21.11
CA THR A 373 2.28 -58.61 20.22
C THR A 373 2.81 -60.05 20.15
N GLY A 374 4.09 -60.29 20.49
CA GLY A 374 4.68 -61.63 20.57
C GLY A 374 4.47 -62.37 21.90
N ARG A 375 3.63 -61.87 22.82
CA ARG A 375 3.39 -62.48 24.15
C ARG A 375 1.98 -63.08 24.31
N ASN A 376 1.16 -63.02 23.25
CA ASN A 376 -0.18 -63.60 23.17
C ASN A 376 -0.26 -64.60 22.00
N ASN A 377 0.65 -65.58 21.98
CA ASN A 377 0.45 -66.83 21.28
C ASN A 377 1.11 -67.96 22.07
#